data_AF-A0A538GB18-F1
#
_entry.id   AF-A0A538GB18-F1
#
_cell.length_a   1.000
_cell.length_b   1.000
_cell.length_c   1.000
_cell.angle_alpha   90.00
_cell.angle_beta   90.00
_cell.angle_gamma   90.00
#
_symmetry.space_group_name_H-M   'P 1'
#
loop_
_entity.id
_entity.type
_entity.pdbx_description
1 polymer ?
#
loop_
_entity_poly.entity_id
_entity_poly.type
_entity_poly.pdbx_seq_one_letter_code
_entity_poly.pdbx_strand_id
1 'polypeptide(L)' 'MNLFRSEEHVGRWLEQNRYEAGATISAGKLCELAHAWWSDRLAPDWTSHTREQNQATLDRLGLTGSFWQLP' A
#
# COMPACT_ATOMS: atom_id res chain seq x y z
N MET A 1 2.83 3.52 8.77
CA MET A 1 3.69 3.26 7.59
C MET A 1 5.07 3.83 7.89
N ASN A 2 6.11 3.01 7.76
CA ASN A 2 7.50 3.44 8.00
C ASN A 2 8.24 3.56 6.66
N LEU A 3 9.12 4.56 6.54
CA LEU A 3 10.00 4.71 5.37
C LEU A 3 11.42 4.32 5.76
N PHE A 4 12.06 3.52 4.90
CA PHE A 4 13.41 3.03 5.10
C PHE A 4 14.25 3.34 3.86
N ARG A 5 15.56 3.53 4.09
CA ARG A 5 16.50 3.77 2.99
C ARG A 5 16.73 2.55 2.09
N SER A 6 16.54 1.34 2.62
CA SER A 6 16.71 0.06 1.92
C SER A 6 16.08 -1.09 2.71
N GLU A 7 15.86 -2.21 2.03
CA GLU A 7 15.31 -3.45 2.57
C GLU A 7 16.20 -4.06 3.66
N GLU A 8 17.52 -3.90 3.56
CA GLU A 8 18.46 -4.28 4.61
C GLU A 8 18.14 -3.58 5.94
N HIS A 9 17.73 -2.30 5.89
CA HIS A 9 17.38 -1.54 7.09
C HIS A 9 16.03 -1.98 7.65
N VAL A 10 15.11 -2.41 6.80
CA VAL A 10 13.86 -3.03 7.23
C VAL A 10 14.17 -4.30 8.03
N GLY A 11 14.99 -5.20 7.48
CA GLY A 11 15.36 -6.45 8.15
C GLY A 11 15.99 -6.24 9.52
N ARG A 12 16.99 -5.35 9.62
CA ARG A 12 17.63 -5.01 10.90
C ARG A 12 16.65 -4.41 11.91
N TRP A 13 15.77 -3.51 11.46
CA TRP A 13 14.79 -2.89 12.32
C TRP A 13 13.77 -3.92 12.84
N LEU A 14 13.29 -4.82 11.99
CA LEU A 14 12.38 -5.91 12.39
C LEU A 14 13.02 -6.83 13.43
N GLU A 15 14.26 -7.26 13.20
CA GLU A 15 15.01 -8.13 14.12
C GLU A 15 15.20 -7.48 15.49
N GLN A 16 15.70 -6.23 15.52
CA GLN A 16 15.96 -5.49 16.76
C GLN A 16 14.71 -5.30 17.61
N ASN A 17 13.55 -5.10 16.97
CA ASN A 17 12.28 -4.86 17.65
C ASN A 17 11.44 -6.13 17.84
N ARG A 18 11.90 -7.29 17.33
CA ARG A 18 11.18 -8.56 17.34
C ARG A 18 9.80 -8.46 16.68
N TYR A 19 9.72 -7.75 15.56
CA TYR A 19 8.50 -7.60 14.79
C TYR A 19 8.43 -8.61 13.66
N GLU A 20 7.21 -9.07 13.37
CA GLU A 20 6.92 -9.85 12.17
C GLU A 20 6.92 -8.93 10.95
N ALA A 21 7.44 -9.44 9.83
CA ALA A 21 7.45 -8.70 8.58
C ALA A 21 6.02 -8.56 8.01
N GLY A 22 5.61 -7.33 7.75
CA GLY A 22 4.46 -7.05 6.88
C GLY A 22 4.86 -7.05 5.40
N ALA A 23 4.19 -6.23 4.59
CA ALA A 23 4.61 -5.97 3.21
C ALA A 23 5.54 -4.76 3.12
N THR A 24 6.45 -4.80 2.15
CA THR A 24 7.25 -3.65 1.72
C THR A 24 6.96 -3.36 0.24
N ILE A 25 6.94 -2.09 -0.10
CA ILE A 25 6.82 -1.59 -1.48
C ILE A 25 7.78 -0.42 -1.67
N SER A 26 8.19 -0.17 -2.90
CA SER A 26 8.99 1.01 -3.21
C SER A 26 8.18 2.30 -3.00
N ALA A 27 8.87 3.42 -2.75
CA ALA A 27 8.21 4.73 -2.68
C ALA A 27 7.49 5.09 -3.99
N GLY A 28 8.01 4.65 -5.14
CA GLY A 28 7.33 4.81 -6.43
C GLY A 28 6.00 4.06 -6.49
N LYS A 29 5.98 2.80 -6.05
CA LYS A 29 4.74 2.01 -5.97
C LYS A 29 3.73 2.60 -4.99
N LEU A 30 4.19 3.14 -3.87
CA LEU A 30 3.34 3.89 -2.93
C LEU A 30 2.72 5.13 -3.59
N CYS A 31 3.49 5.85 -4.41
CA CYS A 31 3.01 7.01 -5.17
C CYS A 31 1.95 6.61 -6.21
N GLU A 32 2.18 5.52 -6.96
CA GLU A 32 1.19 4.95 -7.89
C GLU A 32 -0.12 4.60 -7.16
N LEU A 33 -0.02 3.96 -5.99
CA LEU A 33 -1.17 3.64 -5.14
C LEU A 33 -1.91 4.89 -4.69
N ALA A 34 -1.19 5.92 -4.27
CA ALA A 34 -1.79 7.18 -3.84
C ALA A 34 -2.55 7.88 -4.98
N HIS A 35 -1.96 7.94 -6.18
CA HIS A 35 -2.65 8.50 -7.35
C HIS A 35 -3.88 7.68 -7.73
N ALA A 36 -3.79 6.36 -7.68
CA ALA A 36 -4.92 5.49 -8.00
C ALA A 36 -6.10 5.68 -7.04
N TRP A 37 -5.86 5.93 -5.75
CA TRP A 37 -6.91 6.11 -4.75
C TRP A 37 -7.49 7.52 -4.66
N TRP A 38 -6.69 8.55 -4.95
CA TRP A 38 -7.06 9.92 -4.61
C TRP A 38 -7.15 10.88 -5.80
N SER A 39 -6.85 10.44 -7.03
CA SER A 39 -6.90 11.31 -8.21
C SER A 39 -8.29 11.86 -8.52
N ASP A 40 -9.35 11.14 -8.18
CA ASP A 40 -10.74 11.51 -8.41
C ASP A 40 -11.41 12.19 -7.21
N ARG A 41 -10.73 12.26 -6.06
CA ARG A 41 -11.31 12.70 -4.78
C ARG A 41 -11.80 14.15 -4.76
N LEU A 42 -11.33 14.96 -5.70
CA LEU A 42 -11.75 16.36 -5.84
C LEU A 42 -12.88 16.55 -6.86
N ALA A 43 -13.37 15.46 -7.49
CA ALA A 43 -14.48 15.54 -8.41
C ALA A 43 -15.77 15.94 -7.65
N PRO A 44 -16.62 16.83 -8.21
CA PRO A 44 -17.85 17.28 -7.53
C PRO A 44 -18.85 16.17 -7.22
N ASP A 45 -18.79 15.08 -7.98
CA ASP A 45 -19.63 13.88 -7.89
C ASP A 45 -18.93 12.73 -7.17
N TRP A 46 -17.77 12.98 -6.56
CA TRP A 46 -17.01 11.94 -5.89
C TRP A 46 -17.83 11.27 -4.78
N THR A 47 -17.77 9.95 -4.78
CA THR A 47 -18.23 9.11 -3.68
C THR A 47 -17.09 8.20 -3.24
N SER A 48 -17.12 7.77 -1.97
CA SER A 48 -16.15 6.80 -1.45
C SER A 48 -16.15 5.54 -2.31
N HIS A 49 -14.96 5.08 -2.71
CA HIS A 49 -14.79 3.82 -3.41
C HIS A 49 -15.29 2.65 -2.56
N THR A 50 -15.99 1.70 -3.19
CA THR A 50 -16.41 0.47 -2.53
C THR A 50 -15.21 -0.41 -2.22
N ARG A 51 -15.42 -1.43 -1.37
CA ARG A 51 -14.42 -2.45 -1.08
C ARG A 51 -13.90 -3.10 -2.36
N GLU A 52 -14.79 -3.44 -3.29
CA GLU A 52 -14.46 -4.12 -4.55
C GLU A 52 -13.60 -3.21 -5.45
N GLN A 53 -13.94 -1.92 -5.52
CA GLN A 53 -13.16 -0.93 -6.27
C GLN A 53 -11.75 -0.74 -5.67
N ASN A 54 -11.66 -0.71 -4.34
CA ASN A 54 -10.37 -0.63 -3.64
C ASN A 54 -9.53 -1.89 -3.84
N GLN A 55 -10.13 -3.08 -3.75
CA GLN A 55 -9.42 -4.34 -4.02
C GLN A 55 -8.94 -4.41 -5.47
N ALA A 56 -9.78 -4.04 -6.44
CA ALA A 56 -9.38 -3.99 -7.85
C ALA A 56 -8.23 -3.01 -8.11
N THR A 57 -8.15 -1.91 -7.34
CA THR A 57 -7.02 -0.98 -7.39
C THR A 57 -5.73 -1.63 -6.90
N LEU A 58 -5.77 -2.36 -5.79
CA LEU A 58 -4.61 -3.11 -5.28
C LEU A 58 -4.15 -4.16 -6.28
N ASP A 59 -5.08 -4.97 -6.80
CA ASP A 59 -4.80 -6.03 -7.76
C ASP A 59 -4.16 -5.48 -9.05
N ARG A 60 -4.71 -4.38 -9.59
CA ARG A 60 -4.18 -3.72 -10.79
C ARG A 60 -2.76 -3.19 -10.60
N LEU A 61 -2.39 -2.80 -9.38
CA LEU A 61 -1.05 -2.31 -9.06
C LEU A 61 -0.05 -3.42 -8.73
N GLY A 62 -0.49 -4.69 -8.75
CA GLY A 62 0.29 -5.86 -8.37
C GLY A 62 0.47 -6.01 -6.86
N LEU A 63 -0.33 -5.30 -6.06
CA LEU A 63 -0.34 -5.40 -4.61
C LEU A 63 -1.21 -6.59 -4.21
N THR A 64 -0.64 -7.78 -4.38
CA THR A 64 -1.34 -9.08 -4.19
C THR A 64 -0.79 -9.86 -3.00
N GLY A 65 -1.55 -10.83 -2.50
CA GLY A 65 -1.19 -11.66 -1.33
C GLY A 65 -2.05 -11.31 -0.11
N SER A 66 -1.96 -12.12 0.93
CA SER A 66 -2.84 -12.02 2.11
C SER A 66 -2.80 -10.66 2.80
N PHE A 67 -1.65 -10.00 2.84
CA PHE A 67 -1.50 -8.66 3.41
C PHE A 67 -2.36 -7.61 2.69
N TRP A 68 -2.57 -7.77 1.38
CA TRP A 68 -3.29 -6.81 0.52
C TRP A 68 -4.74 -7.19 0.26
N GLN A 69 -5.25 -8.24 0.91
CA GLN A 69 -6.66 -8.58 0.85
C GLN A 69 -7.41 -7.73 1.88
N LEU A 70 -8.33 -6.89 1.40
CA LEU A 70 -9.20 -6.11 2.27
C LEU A 70 -10.12 -7.05 3.08
N PRO A 71 -10.58 -6.66 4.28
CA PRO A 71 -11.54 -7.41 5.10
C PRO A 71 -12.99 -7.25 4.64
#